data_AF-A0A1F4QI82-F1
#
_entry.id   AF-A0A1F4QI82-F1
#
_cell.length_a   1.000
_cell.length_b   1.000
_cell.length_c   1.000
_cell.angle_alpha   90.00
_cell.angle_beta   90.00
_cell.angle_gamma   90.00
#
_symmetry.space_group_name_H-M   'P 1'
#
loop_
_entity.id
_entity.type
_entity.pdbx_description
1 polymer ?
#
loop_
_entity_poly.entity_id
_entity_poly.type
_entity_poly.pdbx_seq_one_letter_code
_entity_poly.pdbx_strand_id
1 'polypeptide(L)'
;MTTDQRLPFKDCPSCGEGVYTYTVQKEGTTETRCSACGFPLSVDSGPPLQALDCIMIADDDRFFLSLLSDLLTERGLATNVIACESGTKFLSLAAERFHQGLPLKLAILDIIMQPLDGIDTAVALRALEKGLQVAHPTPVLFLSAARSDDTLRLLIGRCQPALYLNKGSHATPDQLGPRLEKVIGYLLEQGRS
;
A
#
# COMPACT_ATOMS: atom_id res chain seq x y z
N MET A 1 15.03 -37.05 19.00
CA MET A 1 15.03 -36.41 17.66
C MET A 1 13.58 -36.21 17.26
N THR A 2 13.00 -35.09 17.67
CA THR A 2 11.62 -34.71 17.31
C THR A 2 11.68 -33.94 16.02
N THR A 3 11.21 -34.55 14.94
CA THR A 3 11.07 -33.93 13.63
C THR A 3 10.03 -32.82 13.74
N ASP A 4 10.52 -31.58 13.82
CA ASP A 4 9.74 -30.35 13.75
C ASP A 4 9.04 -30.27 12.37
N GLN A 5 7.85 -30.85 12.28
CA GLN A 5 6.96 -30.70 11.12
C GLN A 5 6.30 -29.31 11.17
N ARG A 6 7.07 -28.26 10.93
CA ARG A 6 6.51 -26.94 10.65
C ARG A 6 5.66 -27.03 9.37
N LEU A 7 4.36 -26.79 9.52
CA LEU A 7 3.43 -26.55 8.39
C LEU A 7 4.06 -25.49 7.44
N PRO A 8 3.89 -25.59 6.11
CA PRO A 8 4.69 -24.83 5.12
C PRO A 8 4.20 -23.38 4.95
N PHE A 9 3.98 -22.67 6.04
CA PHE A 9 3.58 -21.26 6.02
C PHE A 9 4.79 -20.35 5.76
N LYS A 10 4.60 -19.34 4.92
CA LYS A 10 5.55 -18.22 4.76
C LYS A 10 4.92 -16.95 5.30
N ASP A 11 5.71 -16.07 5.91
CA ASP A 11 5.22 -14.77 6.37
C ASP A 11 4.97 -13.84 5.20
N CYS A 12 3.76 -13.30 5.11
CA CYS A 12 3.41 -12.33 4.08
C CYS A 12 3.46 -10.90 4.64
N PRO A 13 4.28 -9.99 4.08
CA PRO A 13 4.30 -8.61 4.55
C PRO A 13 3.00 -7.86 4.24
N SER A 14 2.30 -8.21 3.17
CA SER A 14 0.98 -7.64 2.86
C SER A 14 -0.10 -8.13 3.83
N CYS A 15 -0.23 -9.44 4.09
CA CYS A 15 -1.25 -9.95 5.02
C CYS A 15 -0.89 -9.78 6.51
N GLY A 16 0.40 -9.73 6.86
CA GLY A 16 0.88 -9.60 8.24
C GLY A 16 0.89 -10.89 9.06
N GLU A 17 0.87 -12.04 8.40
CA GLU A 17 0.71 -13.35 9.03
C GLU A 17 1.30 -14.47 8.17
N GLY A 18 1.37 -15.68 8.74
CA GLY A 18 1.74 -16.89 8.02
C GLY A 18 0.65 -17.32 7.02
N VAL A 19 1.03 -17.49 5.76
CA VAL A 19 0.12 -17.82 4.65
C VAL A 19 0.57 -19.05 3.89
N TYR A 20 -0.39 -19.71 3.23
CA TYR A 20 -0.09 -20.66 2.17
C TYR A 20 0.43 -19.93 0.93
N THR A 21 1.13 -20.68 0.08
CA THR A 21 1.78 -20.12 -1.10
C THR A 21 1.47 -20.91 -2.36
N TYR A 22 1.58 -20.25 -3.51
CA TYR A 22 1.59 -20.88 -4.82
C TYR A 22 2.71 -20.29 -5.66
N THR A 23 3.07 -20.96 -6.74
CA THR A 23 4.19 -20.57 -7.61
C THR A 23 3.68 -20.14 -8.97
N VAL A 24 4.26 -19.07 -9.51
CA VAL A 24 3.95 -18.55 -10.85
C VAL A 24 5.24 -18.50 -11.67
N GLN A 25 5.16 -18.94 -12.93
CA GLN A 25 6.24 -18.76 -13.89
C GLN A 25 6.02 -17.42 -14.63
N LYS A 26 6.94 -16.47 -14.48
CA LYS A 26 6.92 -15.18 -15.19
C LYS A 26 8.27 -14.95 -15.85
N GLU A 27 8.29 -14.83 -17.18
CA GLU A 27 9.50 -14.47 -17.95
C GLU A 27 10.75 -15.32 -17.64
N GLY A 28 10.56 -16.63 -17.40
CA GLY A 28 11.66 -17.55 -17.07
C GLY A 28 12.10 -17.52 -15.60
N THR A 29 11.47 -16.68 -14.77
CA THR A 29 11.64 -16.66 -13.32
C THR A 29 10.46 -17.33 -12.62
N THR A 30 10.78 -18.07 -11.56
CA THR A 30 9.80 -18.76 -10.71
C THR A 30 9.55 -17.90 -9.47
N GLU A 31 8.35 -17.34 -9.34
CA GLU A 31 7.99 -16.45 -8.22
C GLU A 31 7.05 -17.18 -7.25
N THR A 32 7.35 -17.13 -5.95
CA THR A 32 6.44 -17.62 -4.91
C THR A 32 5.51 -16.50 -4.47
N ARG A 33 4.20 -16.74 -4.49
CA ARG A 33 3.18 -15.75 -4.12
C ARG A 33 2.30 -16.21 -2.96
N CYS A 34 1.83 -15.24 -2.17
CA CYS A 34 0.83 -15.44 -1.13
C CYS A 34 -0.50 -15.90 -1.76
N SER A 35 -1.09 -17.00 -1.30
CA SER A 35 -2.38 -17.46 -1.81
C SER A 35 -3.56 -16.54 -1.45
N ALA A 36 -3.43 -15.79 -0.33
CA ALA A 36 -4.49 -14.91 0.17
C ALA A 36 -4.53 -13.55 -0.54
N CYS A 37 -3.40 -12.87 -0.72
CA CYS A 37 -3.37 -11.53 -1.33
C CYS A 37 -2.62 -11.47 -2.68
N GLY A 38 -1.92 -12.53 -3.07
CA GLY A 38 -1.13 -12.55 -4.31
C GLY A 38 0.21 -11.82 -4.23
N PHE A 39 0.55 -11.20 -3.10
CA PHE A 39 1.85 -10.52 -2.92
C PHE A 39 3.02 -11.51 -3.07
N PRO A 40 4.08 -11.15 -3.80
CA PRO A 40 5.23 -12.02 -3.94
C PRO A 40 6.01 -12.14 -2.64
N LEU A 41 6.41 -13.36 -2.31
CA LEU A 41 7.11 -13.69 -1.06
C LEU A 41 8.59 -14.02 -1.28
N SER A 42 9.00 -14.12 -2.55
CA SER A 42 10.39 -14.26 -2.96
C SER A 42 11.04 -12.92 -3.32
N VAL A 43 10.49 -11.80 -2.83
CA VAL A 43 11.13 -10.50 -2.94
C VAL A 43 12.35 -10.52 -2.01
N ASP A 44 13.52 -10.76 -2.58
CA ASP A 44 14.77 -10.39 -1.94
C ASP A 44 14.76 -8.88 -1.68
N SER A 45 15.47 -8.45 -0.64
CA SER A 45 15.63 -7.04 -0.30
C SER A 45 16.16 -6.28 -1.51
N GLY A 46 15.29 -5.55 -2.21
CA GLY A 46 15.71 -4.59 -3.23
C GLY A 46 16.62 -3.53 -2.61
N PRO A 47 17.27 -2.69 -3.43
CA PRO A 47 18.02 -1.56 -2.91
C PRO A 47 17.14 -0.72 -1.95
N PRO A 48 17.72 -0.11 -0.91
CA PRO A 48 16.96 0.70 0.03
C PRO A 48 16.10 1.73 -0.71
N LEU A 49 14.84 1.87 -0.30
CA LEU A 49 13.97 2.87 -0.86
C LEU A 49 14.55 4.26 -0.60
N GLN A 50 14.67 5.05 -1.65
CA GLN A 50 14.92 6.47 -1.49
C GLN A 50 13.63 7.13 -0.97
N ALA A 51 13.78 8.09 -0.06
CA ALA A 51 12.68 8.85 0.48
C ALA A 51 11.85 9.48 -0.65
N LEU A 52 10.54 9.29 -0.61
CA LEU A 52 9.62 9.93 -1.53
C LEU A 52 9.40 11.39 -1.12
N ASP A 53 9.43 12.30 -2.10
CA ASP A 53 9.23 13.73 -1.84
C ASP A 53 7.90 14.04 -1.15
N CYS A 54 6.85 13.29 -1.49
CA CYS A 54 5.53 13.47 -0.89
C CYS A 54 4.70 12.19 -0.94
N ILE A 55 4.22 11.80 0.25
CA ILE A 55 3.19 10.78 0.44
C ILE A 55 1.95 11.49 0.99
N MET A 56 0.78 11.22 0.40
CA MET A 56 -0.51 11.60 0.99
C MET A 56 -1.14 10.38 1.64
N ILE A 57 -1.62 10.54 2.88
CA ILE A 57 -2.30 9.47 3.61
C ILE A 57 -3.73 9.88 3.95
N ALA A 58 -4.66 8.93 3.97
CA ALA A 58 -6.03 9.14 4.43
C ALA A 58 -6.52 8.01 5.33
N ASP A 59 -7.08 8.38 6.48
CA ASP A 59 -7.64 7.49 7.50
C ASP A 59 -8.53 8.35 8.43
N ASP A 60 -9.64 7.83 8.92
CA ASP A 60 -10.52 8.59 9.83
C ASP A 60 -10.13 8.45 11.31
N ASP A 61 -9.20 7.54 11.64
CA ASP A 61 -8.53 7.45 12.93
C ASP A 61 -7.32 8.40 12.99
N ARG A 62 -7.50 9.52 13.69
CA ARG A 62 -6.45 10.54 13.90
C ARG A 62 -5.20 10.00 14.60
N PHE A 63 -5.36 9.04 15.51
CA PHE A 63 -4.22 8.44 16.20
C PHE A 63 -3.39 7.60 15.23
N PHE A 64 -4.06 6.80 14.41
CA PHE A 64 -3.38 6.01 13.37
C PHE A 64 -2.76 6.89 12.29
N LEU A 65 -3.40 7.99 11.89
CA LEU A 65 -2.80 8.98 10.98
C LEU A 65 -1.48 9.54 11.52
N SER A 66 -1.44 9.95 12.79
CA SER A 66 -0.22 10.46 13.43
C SER A 66 0.85 9.37 13.46
N LEU A 67 0.50 8.18 13.93
CA LEU A 67 1.39 7.02 14.00
C LEU A 67 2.01 6.70 12.64
N LEU A 68 1.19 6.65 11.58
CA LEU A 68 1.65 6.35 10.23
C LEU A 68 2.52 7.46 9.67
N SER A 69 2.20 8.73 9.94
CA SER A 69 3.03 9.88 9.52
C SER A 69 4.42 9.84 10.14
N ASP A 70 4.49 9.58 11.44
CA ASP A 70 5.74 9.44 12.18
C ASP A 70 6.54 8.25 11.63
N LEU A 71 5.89 7.09 11.47
CA LEU A 71 6.51 5.88 10.94
C LEU A 71 7.10 6.06 9.54
N LEU A 72 6.41 6.73 8.62
CA LEU A 72 6.92 7.01 7.27
C LEU A 72 8.12 7.96 7.30
N THR A 73 8.12 8.93 8.21
CA THR A 73 9.17 9.95 8.31
C THR A 73 10.41 9.40 9.00
N GLU A 74 10.26 8.77 10.17
CA GLU A 74 11.36 8.19 10.97
C GLU A 74 12.11 7.09 10.23
N ARG A 75 11.42 6.34 9.36
CA ARG A 75 12.02 5.30 8.52
C ARG A 75 12.59 5.83 7.20
N GLY A 76 12.53 7.14 6.96
CA GLY A 76 13.06 7.76 5.75
C GLY A 76 12.31 7.37 4.47
N LEU A 77 11.05 6.96 4.57
CA LEU A 77 10.21 6.62 3.41
C LEU A 77 9.63 7.87 2.74
N ALA A 78 9.48 8.97 3.48
CA ALA A 78 9.00 10.24 2.97
C ALA A 78 9.78 11.42 3.55
N THR A 79 9.96 12.48 2.76
CA THR A 79 10.42 13.78 3.27
C THR A 79 9.24 14.66 3.70
N ASN A 80 8.06 14.44 3.13
CA ASN A 80 6.82 15.13 3.50
C ASN A 80 5.63 14.16 3.49
N VAL A 81 4.86 14.17 4.58
CA VAL A 81 3.61 13.41 4.70
C VAL A 81 2.44 14.38 4.86
N ILE A 82 1.44 14.26 3.99
CA ILE A 82 0.21 15.05 4.07
C ILE A 82 -0.90 14.13 4.58
N ALA A 83 -1.31 14.32 5.84
CA ALA A 83 -2.36 13.55 6.48
C ALA A 83 -3.76 14.14 6.24
N CYS A 84 -4.71 13.27 5.88
CA CYS A 84 -6.09 13.62 5.59
C CYS A 84 -7.05 12.78 6.44
N GLU A 85 -7.97 13.43 7.15
CA GLU A 85 -8.93 12.73 8.04
C GLU A 85 -10.14 12.13 7.28
N SER A 86 -10.13 12.17 5.94
CA SER A 86 -11.18 11.61 5.07
C SER A 86 -10.77 11.61 3.60
N GLY A 87 -11.45 10.78 2.81
CA GLY A 87 -11.28 10.72 1.35
C GLY A 87 -11.62 12.03 0.62
N THR A 88 -12.62 12.78 1.10
CA THR A 88 -12.99 14.07 0.49
C THR A 88 -11.91 15.13 0.67
N LYS A 89 -11.31 15.19 1.87
CA LYS A 89 -10.17 16.08 2.15
C LYS A 89 -8.94 15.67 1.34
N PHE A 90 -8.68 14.37 1.23
CA PHE A 90 -7.61 13.83 0.39
C PHE A 90 -7.75 14.28 -1.06
N LEU A 91 -8.92 14.10 -1.68
CA LEU A 91 -9.15 14.46 -3.08
C LEU A 91 -9.02 15.96 -3.34
N SER A 92 -9.48 16.79 -2.40
CA SER A 92 -9.37 18.25 -2.51
C SER A 92 -7.91 18.69 -2.52
N LEU A 93 -7.09 18.14 -1.61
CA LEU A 93 -5.65 18.45 -1.57
C LEU A 93 -4.91 17.85 -2.76
N ALA A 94 -5.28 16.67 -3.25
CA ALA A 94 -4.68 16.07 -4.43
C ALA A 94 -4.93 16.94 -5.68
N ALA A 95 -6.16 17.42 -5.85
CA ALA A 95 -6.52 18.32 -6.95
C ALA A 95 -5.72 19.62 -6.91
N GLU A 96 -5.58 20.24 -5.74
CA GLU A 96 -4.76 21.44 -5.56
C GLU A 96 -3.30 21.20 -5.92
N ARG A 97 -2.71 20.10 -5.45
CA ARG A 97 -1.32 19.74 -5.76
C ARG A 97 -1.10 19.52 -7.26
N PHE A 98 -2.00 18.79 -7.91
CA PHE A 98 -1.92 18.57 -9.36
C PHE A 98 -2.05 19.88 -10.13
N HIS A 99 -2.94 20.78 -9.71
CA HIS A 99 -3.07 22.11 -10.31
C HIS A 99 -1.80 22.94 -10.18
N GLN A 100 -1.07 22.80 -9.06
CA GLN A 100 0.21 23.46 -8.81
C GLN A 100 1.41 22.76 -9.50
N GLY A 101 1.18 21.68 -10.25
CA GLY A 101 2.24 20.89 -10.87
C GLY A 101 3.13 20.13 -9.88
N LEU A 102 2.66 19.93 -8.64
CA LEU A 102 3.40 19.22 -7.61
C LEU A 102 3.14 17.72 -7.69
N PRO A 103 4.18 16.87 -7.60
CA PRO A 103 4.01 15.43 -7.67
C PRO A 103 3.34 14.88 -6.41
N LEU A 104 2.54 13.82 -6.60
CA LEU A 104 2.08 12.90 -5.57
C LEU A 104 2.69 11.52 -5.86
N LYS A 105 3.69 11.12 -5.07
CA LYS A 105 4.49 9.92 -5.36
C LYS A 105 3.86 8.63 -4.84
N LEU A 106 3.03 8.72 -3.79
CA LEU A 106 2.28 7.59 -3.23
C LEU A 106 1.04 8.12 -2.51
N ALA A 107 -0.08 7.43 -2.70
CA ALA A 107 -1.26 7.55 -1.88
C ALA A 107 -1.36 6.33 -0.94
N ILE A 108 -1.58 6.55 0.36
CA ILE A 108 -1.89 5.47 1.29
C ILE A 108 -3.30 5.71 1.84
N LEU A 109 -4.23 4.80 1.60
CA LEU A 109 -5.64 5.01 1.88
C LEU A 109 -6.15 3.91 2.80
N ASP A 110 -6.74 4.26 3.94
CA ASP A 110 -7.62 3.33 4.63
C ASP A 110 -8.81 2.99 3.75
N ILE A 111 -9.20 1.71 3.75
CA ILE A 111 -10.37 1.25 3.01
C ILE A 111 -11.65 1.75 3.66
N ILE A 112 -11.78 1.58 4.98
CA ILE A 112 -13.03 1.89 5.67
C ILE A 112 -12.89 3.26 6.31
N MET A 113 -13.38 4.28 5.63
CA MET A 113 -13.46 5.63 6.17
C MET A 113 -14.75 6.33 5.72
N GLN A 114 -15.08 7.45 6.35
CA GLN A 114 -16.25 8.27 6.01
C GLN A 114 -15.85 9.73 5.70
N PRO A 115 -16.65 10.47 4.92
CA PRO A 115 -17.88 10.05 4.23
C PRO A 115 -17.63 9.29 2.92
N LEU A 116 -16.39 9.30 2.42
CA LEU A 116 -15.97 8.60 1.21
C LEU A 116 -14.93 7.57 1.59
N ASP A 117 -15.15 6.31 1.22
CA ASP A 117 -14.26 5.20 1.56
C ASP A 117 -12.98 5.23 0.71
N GLY A 118 -11.98 4.40 1.06
CA GLY A 118 -10.70 4.36 0.37
C GLY A 118 -10.78 3.91 -1.08
N ILE A 119 -11.65 2.94 -1.39
CA ILE A 119 -11.81 2.41 -2.74
C ILE A 119 -12.40 3.49 -3.64
N ASP A 120 -13.49 4.13 -3.20
CA ASP A 120 -14.13 5.21 -3.93
C ASP A 120 -13.21 6.42 -4.06
N THR A 121 -12.41 6.71 -3.03
CA THR A 121 -11.37 7.74 -3.07
C THR A 121 -10.33 7.45 -4.14
N ALA A 122 -9.85 6.20 -4.25
CA ALA A 122 -8.89 5.82 -5.28
C ALA A 122 -9.50 5.87 -6.69
N VAL A 123 -10.74 5.45 -6.87
CA VAL A 123 -11.46 5.56 -8.15
C VAL A 123 -11.60 7.03 -8.56
N ALA A 124 -11.98 7.90 -7.61
CA ALA A 124 -12.06 9.33 -7.85
C ALA A 124 -10.68 9.95 -8.14
N LEU A 125 -9.60 9.49 -7.48
CA LEU A 125 -8.23 9.90 -7.78
C LEU A 125 -7.85 9.56 -9.23
N ARG A 126 -8.15 8.35 -9.71
CA ARG A 126 -7.93 7.97 -11.12
C ARG A 126 -8.69 8.89 -12.09
N ALA A 127 -9.94 9.21 -11.78
CA ALA A 127 -10.74 10.13 -12.60
C ALA A 127 -10.14 11.54 -12.62
N LEU A 128 -9.69 12.03 -11.45
CA LEU A 128 -9.04 13.33 -11.28
C LEU A 128 -7.74 13.41 -12.09
N GLU A 129 -6.86 12.43 -11.96
CA GLU A 129 -5.60 12.36 -12.71
C GLU A 129 -5.83 12.34 -14.22
N LYS A 130 -6.81 11.57 -14.69
CA LYS A 130 -7.18 11.53 -16.10
C LYS A 130 -7.71 12.90 -16.58
N GLY A 131 -8.56 13.54 -15.78
CA GLY A 131 -9.10 14.86 -16.10
C GLY A 131 -8.04 15.96 -16.14
N LEU A 132 -7.02 15.88 -15.28
CA LEU A 132 -5.91 16.82 -15.20
C LEU A 132 -4.68 16.42 -16.03
N GLN A 133 -4.79 15.35 -16.82
CA GLN A 133 -3.71 14.84 -17.69
C GLN A 133 -2.40 14.58 -16.93
N VAL A 134 -2.49 14.03 -15.72
CA VAL A 134 -1.31 13.60 -14.95
C VAL A 134 -0.62 12.47 -15.71
N ALA A 135 0.68 12.65 -15.99
CA ALA A 135 1.42 11.78 -16.90
C ALA A 135 1.43 10.29 -16.48
N HIS A 136 1.50 10.04 -15.17
CA HIS A 136 1.50 8.69 -14.61
C HIS A 136 0.52 8.61 -13.44
N PRO A 137 -0.28 7.54 -13.34
CA PRO A 137 -1.19 7.35 -12.23
C PRO A 137 -0.41 7.19 -10.92
N THR A 138 -0.80 7.91 -9.85
CA THR A 138 -0.19 7.79 -8.53
C THR A 138 -0.32 6.35 -8.00
N PRO A 139 0.74 5.69 -7.54
CA PRO A 139 0.62 4.41 -6.86
C PRO A 139 -0.23 4.49 -5.61
N VAL A 140 -1.11 3.50 -5.38
CA VAL A 140 -2.03 3.47 -4.23
C VAL A 140 -1.74 2.25 -3.35
N LEU A 141 -1.51 2.48 -2.07
CA LEU A 141 -1.45 1.43 -1.05
C LEU A 141 -2.71 1.50 -0.18
N PHE A 142 -3.57 0.49 -0.28
CA PHE A 142 -4.72 0.35 0.59
C PHE A 142 -4.32 -0.26 1.93
N LEU A 143 -4.82 0.32 3.01
CA LEU A 143 -4.70 -0.22 4.36
C LEU A 143 -6.05 -0.79 4.80
N SER A 144 -6.03 -1.92 5.52
CA SER A 144 -7.26 -2.54 6.03
C SER A 144 -7.05 -3.28 7.33
N ALA A 145 -8.08 -3.31 8.18
CA ALA A 145 -8.11 -4.19 9.35
C ALA A 145 -8.51 -5.64 8.99
N ALA A 146 -9.25 -5.85 7.90
CA ALA A 146 -9.75 -7.16 7.49
C ALA A 146 -8.79 -7.85 6.52
N ARG A 147 -8.70 -9.19 6.55
CA ARG A 147 -7.93 -9.95 5.55
C ARG A 147 -8.47 -9.69 4.14
N SER A 148 -7.57 -9.78 3.16
CA SER A 148 -7.94 -9.69 1.75
C SER A 148 -8.81 -10.88 1.32
N ASP A 149 -9.89 -10.58 0.60
CA ASP A 149 -10.78 -11.54 -0.05
C ASP A 149 -10.86 -11.28 -1.58
N ASP A 150 -11.63 -12.10 -2.30
CA ASP A 150 -11.77 -11.97 -3.77
C ASP A 150 -12.37 -10.63 -4.19
N THR A 151 -13.35 -10.14 -3.44
CA THR A 151 -14.02 -8.86 -3.71
C THR A 151 -13.04 -7.72 -3.60
N LEU A 152 -12.29 -7.66 -2.50
CA LEU A 152 -11.30 -6.62 -2.27
C LEU A 152 -10.17 -6.70 -3.30
N ARG A 153 -9.69 -7.90 -3.64
CA ARG A 153 -8.69 -8.08 -4.72
C ARG A 153 -9.17 -7.51 -6.05
N LEU A 154 -10.43 -7.76 -6.42
CA LEU A 154 -11.01 -7.22 -7.65
C LEU A 154 -11.08 -5.69 -7.62
N LEU A 155 -11.47 -5.09 -6.50
CA LEU A 155 -11.55 -3.64 -6.34
C LEU A 155 -10.17 -2.98 -6.43
N ILE A 156 -9.17 -3.52 -5.72
CA ILE A 156 -7.77 -3.04 -5.79
C ILE A 156 -7.25 -3.16 -7.24
N GLY A 157 -7.60 -4.23 -7.95
CA GLY A 157 -7.24 -4.44 -9.35
C GLY A 157 -7.76 -3.35 -10.31
N ARG A 158 -8.81 -2.61 -9.94
CA ARG A 158 -9.34 -1.49 -10.75
C ARG A 158 -8.61 -0.17 -10.52
N CYS A 159 -7.80 -0.08 -9.48
CA CYS A 159 -7.11 1.14 -9.05
C CYS A 159 -5.62 1.13 -9.40
N GLN A 160 -5.18 0.24 -10.29
CA GLN A 160 -3.76 0.04 -10.59
C GLN A 160 -3.04 1.34 -11.03
N PRO A 161 -1.75 1.51 -10.68
CA PRO A 161 -0.92 0.63 -9.86
C PRO A 161 -1.32 0.68 -8.37
N ALA A 162 -1.71 -0.46 -7.81
CA ALA A 162 -2.23 -0.51 -6.45
C ALA A 162 -1.97 -1.84 -5.75
N LEU A 163 -1.72 -1.75 -4.44
CA LEU A 163 -1.55 -2.89 -3.55
C LEU A 163 -2.34 -2.69 -2.26
N TYR A 164 -2.36 -3.75 -1.45
CA TYR A 164 -2.99 -3.77 -0.16
C TYR A 164 -1.99 -4.19 0.92
N LEU A 165 -2.20 -3.67 2.13
CA LEU A 165 -1.54 -4.10 3.34
C LEU A 165 -2.57 -4.18 4.47
N ASN A 166 -2.60 -5.32 5.16
CA ASN A 166 -3.36 -5.48 6.38
C ASN A 166 -2.66 -4.70 7.50
N LYS A 167 -3.34 -3.71 8.09
CA LYS A 167 -2.80 -2.92 9.21
C LYS A 167 -2.42 -3.84 10.37
N GLY A 168 -3.27 -4.82 10.68
CA GLY A 168 -3.21 -5.66 11.87
C GLY A 168 -4.04 -5.05 13.00
N SER A 169 -4.67 -5.89 13.83
CA SER A 169 -5.52 -5.44 14.94
C SER A 169 -4.76 -4.83 16.12
N HIS A 170 -3.44 -5.03 16.19
CA HIS A 170 -2.53 -4.51 17.22
C HIS A 170 -1.22 -4.04 16.59
N ALA A 171 -1.31 -3.33 15.47
CA ALA A 171 -0.13 -2.88 14.72
C ALA A 171 0.77 -1.99 15.57
N THR A 172 1.91 -2.51 16.01
CA THR A 172 2.96 -1.66 16.58
C THR A 172 3.83 -1.10 15.45
N PRO A 173 4.48 0.06 15.64
CA PRO A 173 5.48 0.59 14.71
C PRO A 173 6.49 -0.45 14.24
N ASP A 174 6.99 -1.27 15.17
CA ASP A 174 8.01 -2.30 14.92
C ASP A 174 7.53 -3.41 13.97
N GLN A 175 6.23 -3.70 13.96
CA GLN A 175 5.65 -4.71 13.09
C GLN A 175 5.21 -4.14 11.75
N LEU A 176 4.62 -2.93 11.75
CA LEU A 176 4.07 -2.31 10.55
C LEU A 176 5.15 -1.71 9.64
N GLY A 177 6.18 -1.10 10.21
CA GLY A 177 7.24 -0.40 9.46
C GLY A 177 7.96 -1.27 8.43
N PRO A 178 8.56 -2.41 8.83
CA PRO A 178 9.26 -3.30 7.89
C PRO A 178 8.35 -3.86 6.79
N ARG A 179 7.05 -3.99 7.08
CA ARG A 179 6.04 -4.46 6.12
C ARG A 179 5.71 -3.36 5.11
N LEU A 180 5.54 -2.11 5.57
CA LEU A 180 5.34 -0.95 4.70
C LEU A 180 6.51 -0.79 3.72
N GLU A 181 7.75 -0.85 4.20
CA GLU A 181 8.94 -0.76 3.34
C GLU A 181 8.91 -1.78 2.20
N LYS A 182 8.66 -3.05 2.52
CA LYS A 182 8.60 -4.12 1.51
C LYS A 182 7.48 -3.92 0.50
N VAL A 183 6.28 -3.57 0.97
CA VAL A 183 5.10 -3.43 0.09
C VAL A 183 5.18 -2.16 -0.76
N ILE A 184 5.63 -1.04 -0.18
CA ILE A 184 5.86 0.22 -0.91
C ILE A 184 6.95 0.02 -1.96
N GLY A 185 8.05 -0.64 -1.61
CA GLY A 185 9.14 -0.86 -2.56
C GLY A 185 8.70 -1.65 -3.78
N TYR A 186 8.02 -2.77 -3.54
CA TYR A 186 7.46 -3.56 -4.64
C TYR A 186 6.42 -2.77 -5.46
N LEU A 187 5.52 -2.00 -4.81
CA LEU A 187 4.54 -1.17 -5.51
C LEU A 187 5.20 -0.14 -6.45
N LEU A 188 6.25 0.52 -5.98
CA LEU A 188 6.97 1.53 -6.77
C LEU A 188 7.79 0.92 -7.91
N GLU A 189 8.31 -0.30 -7.74
CA GLU A 189 8.97 -1.05 -8.82
C GLU A 189 7.97 -1.42 -9.93
N GLN A 190 6.78 -1.91 -9.57
CA GLN A 190 5.73 -2.22 -10.55
C GLN A 190 5.24 -0.98 -11.29
N GLY A 191 5.15 0.18 -10.62
CA GLY A 191 4.69 1.44 -11.22
C GLY A 191 5.70 2.10 -12.18
N ARG A 192 6.94 1.62 -12.25
CA ARG A 192 7.97 2.08 -13.20
C ARG A 192 7.97 1.32 -14.53
N SER A 193 7.14 0.27 -14.64
CA SER A 193 7.06 -0.64 -15.79
C SER A 193 6.01 -0.19 -16.79
#